data_AF-A0A251X7B5-F1
#
_entry.id   AF-A0A251X7B5-F1
#
_cell.length_a   1.000
_cell.length_b   1.000
_cell.length_c   1.000
_cell.angle_alpha   90.00
_cell.angle_beta   90.00
_cell.angle_gamma   90.00
#
_symmetry.space_group_name_H-M   'P 1'
#
loop_
_entity.id
_entity.type
_entity.pdbx_description
1 polymer ?
#
loop_
_entity_poly.entity_id
_entity_poly.type
_entity_poly.pdbx_seq_one_letter_code
_entity_poly.pdbx_strand_id
1 'polypeptide(L)'
;MITRIEYESINGERKPTPRYIVEKTTPLCQNDDHSVLSGELMSFDLLDSYIENEYPDDVNGKSFHVKYEKLPETTALEKMVKNIYRILTIYRNAFVHHRSSIQDNGSRTSLEFTHLSKNYKLEISNSSLKEIDSFVMTYLLRIVDYSDLYVECLLLGRHDFIVSGIASFQYGDIGELISVPSGDKIGFNTRYNHSIEEDGIDVSGDPVKFLIEIQDKARFPTDIIVTLNNDKYAVPTEMLSEEKTISRSLFEKFKKKSG
;
A
#
# COMPACT_ATOMS: atom_id res chain seq x y z
N MET A 1 5.21 23.32 -8.91
CA MET A 1 5.60 24.34 -7.91
C MET A 1 6.38 25.41 -8.65
N ILE A 2 5.77 26.56 -8.92
CA ILE A 2 6.47 27.69 -9.54
C ILE A 2 6.63 28.73 -8.43
N THR A 3 7.88 29.04 -8.09
CA THR A 3 8.20 30.00 -7.03
C THR A 3 8.59 31.31 -7.69
N ARG A 4 7.77 32.36 -7.56
CA ARG A 4 8.14 33.72 -7.99
C ARG A 4 8.58 34.51 -6.76
N ILE A 5 9.74 35.14 -6.84
CA ILE A 5 10.29 36.01 -5.79
C ILE A 5 9.99 37.45 -6.22
N GLU A 6 9.25 38.19 -5.40
CA GLU A 6 9.05 39.64 -5.59
C GLU A 6 9.85 40.44 -4.55
N TYR A 7 10.28 41.64 -4.95
CA TYR A 7 11.09 42.54 -4.14
C TYR A 7 10.28 43.76 -3.73
N GLU A 8 10.10 43.99 -2.42
CA GLU A 8 9.61 45.27 -1.90
C GLU A 8 10.80 46.18 -1.56
N SER A 9 10.70 47.46 -1.90
CA SER A 9 11.69 48.49 -1.54
C SER A 9 11.22 49.18 -0.27
N ILE A 10 12.00 49.07 0.81
CA ILE A 10 11.77 49.83 2.05
C ILE A 10 13.01 50.69 2.25
N ASN A 11 12.84 52.01 2.27
CA ASN A 11 13.92 53.00 2.45
C ASN A 11 15.07 52.91 1.43
N GLY A 12 14.78 52.58 0.17
CA GLY A 12 15.78 52.58 -0.91
C GLY A 12 16.74 51.40 -0.90
N GLU A 13 16.66 50.49 0.06
CA GLU A 13 17.38 49.21 0.06
C GLU A 13 16.43 48.07 -0.32
N ARG A 14 16.77 47.35 -1.40
CA ARG A 14 16.08 46.09 -1.77
C ARG A 14 16.59 44.98 -0.85
N LYS A 15 15.84 44.63 0.20
CA LYS A 15 16.10 43.41 0.99
C LYS A 15 15.11 42.31 0.55
N PRO A 16 15.60 41.10 0.23
CA PRO A 16 14.72 39.99 -0.12
C PRO A 16 13.95 39.56 1.14
N THR A 17 12.65 39.83 1.19
CA THR A 17 11.77 39.29 2.21
C THR A 17 10.99 38.13 1.57
N PRO A 18 11.21 36.87 1.97
CA PRO A 18 10.48 35.75 1.38
C PRO A 18 9.02 35.82 1.85
N ARG A 19 8.10 36.26 0.97
CA ARG A 19 6.66 36.03 1.14
C ARG A 19 6.29 34.77 0.37
N TYR A 20 5.93 33.72 1.10
CA TYR A 20 5.35 32.51 0.53
C TYR A 20 3.91 32.80 0.15
N ILE A 21 3.67 33.19 -1.10
CA ILE A 21 2.31 33.22 -1.65
C ILE A 21 1.99 31.79 -2.07
N VAL A 22 1.20 31.09 -1.26
CA VAL A 22 0.55 29.86 -1.69
C VAL A 22 -0.58 30.28 -2.62
N GLU A 23 -0.30 30.40 -3.91
CA GLU A 23 -1.37 30.43 -4.89
C GLU A 23 -2.11 29.10 -4.77
N LYS A 24 -3.33 29.14 -4.23
CA LYS A 24 -4.31 28.09 -4.45
C LYS A 24 -4.55 28.06 -5.95
N THR A 25 -3.75 27.24 -6.63
CA THR A 25 -4.13 26.70 -7.92
C THR A 25 -5.34 25.84 -7.63
N THR A 26 -6.52 26.43 -7.78
CA THR A 26 -7.75 25.65 -7.94
C THR A 26 -7.45 24.67 -9.06
N PRO A 27 -7.53 23.35 -8.84
CA PRO A 27 -7.39 22.42 -9.93
C PRO A 27 -8.53 22.73 -10.89
N LEU A 28 -8.20 23.21 -12.09
CA LEU A 28 -9.05 23.05 -13.26
C LEU A 28 -9.02 21.56 -13.62
N CYS A 29 -9.66 20.76 -12.79
CA CYS A 29 -10.11 19.43 -13.16
C CYS A 29 -11.61 19.45 -12.91
N GLN A 30 -12.34 19.61 -14.01
CA GLN A 30 -13.74 19.22 -14.04
C GLN A 30 -13.80 17.75 -13.60
N ASN A 31 -14.69 17.45 -12.67
CA ASN A 31 -14.94 16.11 -12.18
C ASN A 31 -15.40 15.22 -13.34
N ASP A 32 -14.46 14.52 -13.96
CA ASP A 32 -14.78 13.32 -14.69
C ASP A 32 -14.79 12.17 -13.67
N ASP A 33 -16.00 11.81 -13.23
CA ASP A 33 -16.32 10.62 -12.41
C ASP A 33 -15.85 9.29 -13.06
N HIS A 34 -15.21 9.36 -14.23
CA HIS A 34 -14.64 8.22 -14.95
C HIS A 34 -13.16 7.95 -14.63
N SER A 35 -12.46 8.91 -14.00
CA SER A 35 -11.02 8.77 -13.71
C SER A 35 -10.70 7.86 -12.52
N VAL A 36 -11.63 7.74 -11.56
CA VAL A 36 -11.47 6.81 -10.43
C VAL A 36 -11.66 5.38 -10.92
N LEU A 37 -12.65 5.14 -11.79
CA LEU A 37 -13.05 3.81 -12.26
C LEU A 37 -12.00 3.08 -13.13
N SER A 38 -10.98 3.77 -13.65
CA SER A 38 -9.97 3.16 -14.52
C SER A 38 -8.83 2.49 -13.76
N GLY A 39 -8.51 2.97 -12.55
CA GLY A 39 -7.41 2.45 -11.73
C GLY A 39 -7.67 1.01 -11.30
N GLU A 40 -8.83 0.74 -10.71
CA GLU A 40 -9.12 -0.59 -10.18
C GLU A 40 -9.30 -1.63 -11.29
N LEU A 41 -9.79 -1.24 -12.47
CA LEU A 41 -9.86 -2.15 -13.63
C LEU A 41 -8.46 -2.52 -14.11
N MET A 42 -7.54 -1.55 -14.18
CA MET A 42 -6.15 -1.83 -14.55
C MET A 42 -5.47 -2.73 -13.49
N SER A 43 -5.70 -2.47 -12.21
CA SER A 43 -5.21 -3.31 -11.11
C SER A 43 -5.79 -4.72 -11.17
N PHE A 44 -7.06 -4.88 -11.52
CA PHE A 44 -7.67 -6.19 -11.76
C PHE A 44 -6.97 -6.90 -12.93
N ASP A 45 -6.85 -6.27 -14.09
CA ASP A 45 -6.28 -6.89 -15.29
C ASP A 45 -4.81 -7.30 -15.07
N LEU A 46 -4.02 -6.45 -14.40
CA LEU A 46 -2.64 -6.75 -14.03
C LEU A 46 -2.55 -7.95 -13.08
N LEU A 47 -3.37 -7.96 -12.02
CA LEU A 47 -3.36 -9.04 -11.04
C LEU A 47 -3.89 -10.36 -11.63
N ASP A 48 -4.96 -10.32 -12.43
CA ASP A 48 -5.53 -11.49 -13.10
C ASP A 48 -4.53 -12.09 -14.09
N SER A 49 -3.87 -11.26 -14.89
CA SER A 49 -2.81 -11.70 -15.82
C SER A 49 -1.63 -12.33 -15.08
N TYR A 50 -1.22 -11.73 -13.95
CA TYR A 50 -0.17 -12.31 -13.10
C TYR A 50 -0.59 -13.68 -12.55
N ILE A 51 -1.82 -13.80 -12.04
CA ILE A 51 -2.36 -15.06 -11.51
C ILE A 51 -2.41 -16.14 -12.61
N GLU A 52 -2.85 -15.80 -13.82
CA GLU A 52 -2.86 -16.72 -14.96
C GLU A 52 -1.46 -17.20 -15.35
N ASN A 53 -0.46 -16.33 -15.23
CA ASN A 53 0.92 -16.68 -15.51
C ASN A 53 1.56 -17.53 -14.40
N GLU A 54 1.24 -17.25 -13.14
CA GLU A 54 1.81 -17.95 -11.98
C GLU A 54 1.18 -19.34 -11.77
N TYR A 55 -0.12 -19.50 -12.07
CA TYR A 55 -0.88 -20.74 -11.85
C TYR A 55 -1.56 -21.27 -13.12
N PRO A 56 -0.83 -21.45 -14.25
CA PRO A 56 -1.43 -21.66 -15.56
C PRO A 56 -2.30 -22.92 -15.65
N ASP A 57 -1.91 -23.99 -14.97
CA ASP A 57 -2.63 -25.27 -15.02
C ASP A 57 -3.96 -25.25 -14.23
N ASP A 58 -4.04 -24.42 -13.20
CA ASP A 58 -5.18 -24.37 -12.29
C ASP A 58 -6.22 -23.31 -12.67
N VAL A 59 -5.79 -22.19 -13.28
CA VAL A 59 -6.64 -21.00 -13.41
C VAL A 59 -6.88 -20.54 -14.85
N ASN A 60 -6.07 -20.97 -15.83
CA ASN A 60 -6.15 -20.46 -17.20
C ASN A 60 -7.50 -20.84 -17.87
N GLY A 61 -8.16 -19.85 -18.47
CA GLY A 61 -9.46 -20.01 -19.13
C GLY A 61 -10.62 -20.34 -18.18
N LYS A 62 -10.41 -20.28 -16.85
CA LYS A 62 -11.46 -20.50 -15.85
C LYS A 62 -12.18 -19.20 -15.52
N SER A 63 -13.39 -19.31 -14.98
CA SER A 63 -14.12 -18.15 -14.47
C SER A 63 -13.42 -17.59 -13.22
N PHE A 64 -13.53 -16.28 -12.96
CA PHE A 64 -12.87 -15.64 -11.81
C PHE A 64 -13.22 -16.29 -10.46
N HIS A 65 -14.43 -16.83 -10.34
CA HIS A 65 -14.85 -17.60 -9.17
C HIS A 65 -13.99 -18.86 -8.98
N VAL A 66 -13.80 -19.64 -10.04
CA VAL A 66 -12.97 -20.85 -10.01
C VAL A 66 -11.50 -20.49 -9.81
N LYS A 67 -11.01 -19.42 -10.46
CA LYS A 67 -9.65 -18.92 -10.24
C LYS A 67 -9.42 -18.62 -8.75
N TYR A 68 -10.33 -17.86 -8.14
CA TYR A 68 -10.27 -17.57 -6.71
C TYR A 68 -10.21 -18.84 -5.85
N GLU A 69 -11.10 -19.81 -6.09
CA GLU A 69 -11.12 -21.05 -5.28
C GLU A 69 -9.80 -21.83 -5.35
N LYS A 70 -9.09 -21.72 -6.49
CA LYS A 70 -7.82 -22.38 -6.75
C LYS A 70 -6.59 -21.64 -6.23
N LEU A 71 -6.70 -20.35 -5.93
CA LEU A 71 -5.58 -19.59 -5.38
C LEU A 71 -5.14 -20.16 -4.03
N PRO A 72 -3.83 -20.22 -3.75
CA PRO A 72 -3.33 -20.70 -2.47
C PRO A 72 -3.73 -19.76 -1.33
N GLU A 73 -3.72 -20.28 -0.10
CA GLU A 73 -4.13 -19.56 1.11
C GLU A 73 -3.35 -20.00 2.36
N THR A 74 -2.14 -20.54 2.16
CA THR A 74 -1.28 -21.07 3.21
C THR A 74 -0.53 -19.97 3.95
N THR A 75 -0.08 -18.93 3.25
CA THR A 75 0.66 -17.81 3.83
C THR A 75 -0.22 -16.57 4.04
N ALA A 76 0.24 -15.64 4.89
CA ALA A 76 -0.44 -14.36 5.06
C ALA A 76 -0.52 -13.59 3.73
N LEU A 77 0.57 -13.58 2.96
CA LEU A 77 0.65 -12.93 1.65
C LEU A 77 -0.38 -13.49 0.67
N GLU A 78 -0.48 -14.81 0.58
CA GLU A 78 -1.47 -15.49 -0.28
C GLU A 78 -2.90 -15.11 0.09
N LYS A 79 -3.22 -15.09 1.40
CA LYS A 79 -4.54 -14.67 1.89
C LYS A 79 -4.85 -13.21 1.57
N MET A 80 -3.87 -12.30 1.71
CA MET A 80 -4.03 -10.89 1.34
C MET A 80 -4.33 -10.74 -0.15
N VAL A 81 -3.52 -11.36 -1.01
CA VAL A 81 -3.73 -11.32 -2.47
C VAL A 81 -5.09 -11.89 -2.85
N LYS A 82 -5.47 -13.02 -2.27
CA LYS A 82 -6.75 -13.69 -2.50
C LYS A 82 -7.95 -12.83 -2.08
N ASN A 83 -7.83 -12.07 -1.00
CA ASN A 83 -8.82 -11.06 -0.59
C ASN A 83 -8.92 -9.90 -1.59
N ILE A 84 -7.78 -9.32 -1.98
CA ILE A 84 -7.72 -8.21 -2.94
C ILE A 84 -8.29 -8.61 -4.30
N TYR A 85 -7.96 -9.81 -4.77
CA TYR A 85 -8.49 -10.36 -6.02
C TYR A 85 -10.03 -10.45 -6.02
N ARG A 86 -10.64 -10.85 -4.89
CA ARG A 86 -12.11 -10.86 -4.77
C ARG A 86 -12.73 -9.48 -4.81
N ILE A 87 -12.15 -8.51 -4.10
CA ILE A 87 -12.63 -7.12 -4.09
C ILE A 87 -12.61 -6.57 -5.53
N LEU A 88 -11.48 -6.73 -6.22
CA LEU A 88 -11.33 -6.32 -7.62
C LEU A 88 -12.27 -7.06 -8.57
N THR A 89 -12.53 -8.35 -8.34
CA THR A 89 -13.49 -9.13 -9.14
C THR A 89 -14.92 -8.61 -9.01
N ILE A 90 -15.37 -8.26 -7.79
CA ILE A 90 -16.70 -7.65 -7.60
C ILE A 90 -16.78 -6.35 -8.39
N TYR A 91 -15.77 -5.50 -8.23
CA TYR A 91 -15.70 -4.20 -8.89
C TYR A 91 -15.74 -4.32 -10.41
N ARG A 92 -14.88 -5.16 -10.99
CA ARG A 92 -14.83 -5.42 -12.43
C ARG A 92 -16.16 -5.96 -12.95
N ASN A 93 -16.78 -6.92 -12.26
CA ASN A 93 -18.06 -7.49 -12.70
C ASN A 93 -19.19 -6.48 -12.63
N ALA A 94 -19.23 -5.65 -11.60
CA ALA A 94 -20.18 -4.54 -11.54
C ALA A 94 -19.96 -3.56 -12.70
N PHE A 95 -18.72 -3.16 -12.97
CA PHE A 95 -18.40 -2.21 -14.03
C PHE A 95 -18.79 -2.73 -15.42
N VAL A 96 -18.44 -3.98 -15.72
CA VAL A 96 -18.65 -4.58 -17.06
C VAL A 96 -20.10 -5.00 -17.29
N HIS A 97 -20.78 -5.56 -16.28
CA HIS A 97 -22.08 -6.21 -16.48
C HIS A 97 -23.25 -5.49 -15.79
N HIS A 98 -22.98 -4.70 -14.75
CA HIS A 98 -24.01 -4.12 -13.89
C HIS A 98 -23.69 -2.66 -13.54
N ARG A 99 -23.27 -1.85 -14.51
CA ARG A 99 -22.74 -0.49 -14.25
C ARG A 99 -23.70 0.40 -13.44
N SER A 100 -25.01 0.22 -13.59
CA SER A 100 -26.02 0.95 -12.81
C SER A 100 -26.08 0.55 -11.33
N SER A 101 -25.42 -0.53 -10.92
CA SER A 101 -25.29 -0.94 -9.52
C SER A 101 -24.21 -0.19 -8.76
N ILE A 102 -23.34 0.55 -9.45
CA ILE A 102 -22.27 1.33 -8.85
C ILE A 102 -22.84 2.67 -8.37
N GLN A 103 -22.75 2.92 -7.06
CA GLN A 103 -23.12 4.17 -6.44
C GLN A 103 -21.91 4.75 -5.73
N ASP A 104 -21.45 5.93 -6.15
CA ASP A 104 -20.39 6.69 -5.48
C ASP A 104 -20.99 7.99 -4.91
N ASN A 105 -20.74 8.26 -3.64
CA ASN A 105 -21.18 9.48 -2.96
C ASN A 105 -20.02 10.44 -2.60
N GLY A 106 -18.84 10.21 -3.18
CA GLY A 106 -17.61 10.96 -2.95
C GLY A 106 -16.79 10.47 -1.76
N SER A 107 -17.42 9.79 -0.78
CA SER A 107 -16.72 9.21 0.38
C SER A 107 -16.61 7.69 0.33
N ARG A 108 -17.62 7.03 -0.26
CA ARG A 108 -17.74 5.58 -0.34
C ARG A 108 -18.32 5.19 -1.69
N THR A 109 -17.88 4.02 -2.14
CA THR A 109 -18.43 3.31 -3.28
C THR A 109 -19.23 2.12 -2.78
N SER A 110 -20.47 2.00 -3.24
CA SER A 110 -21.39 0.91 -2.94
C SER A 110 -21.77 0.18 -4.23
N LEU A 111 -21.76 -1.14 -4.16
CA LEU A 111 -21.98 -2.06 -5.26
C LEU A 111 -22.88 -3.19 -4.74
N GLU A 112 -24.04 -3.39 -5.35
CA GLU A 112 -24.91 -4.51 -5.00
C GLU A 112 -25.62 -5.02 -6.26
N PHE A 113 -25.38 -6.28 -6.61
CA PHE A 113 -25.96 -6.90 -7.80
C PHE A 113 -26.07 -8.42 -7.66
N THR A 114 -26.98 -9.00 -8.45
CA THR A 114 -27.11 -10.45 -8.60
C THR A 114 -26.61 -10.86 -9.98
N HIS A 115 -25.70 -11.84 -10.02
CA HIS A 115 -25.19 -12.40 -11.26
C HIS A 115 -25.21 -13.93 -11.16
N LEU A 116 -25.86 -14.60 -12.12
CA LEU A 116 -26.02 -16.07 -12.13
C LEU A 116 -26.58 -16.62 -10.81
N SER A 117 -27.62 -15.97 -10.28
CA SER A 117 -28.27 -16.30 -9.00
C SER A 117 -27.38 -16.18 -7.75
N LYS A 118 -26.21 -15.56 -7.87
CA LYS A 118 -25.30 -15.26 -6.75
C LYS A 118 -25.31 -13.76 -6.45
N ASN A 119 -25.33 -13.41 -5.17
CA ASN A 119 -25.35 -12.02 -4.73
C ASN A 119 -23.94 -11.50 -4.47
N TYR A 120 -23.65 -10.30 -4.95
CA TYR A 120 -22.39 -9.62 -4.75
C TYR A 120 -22.67 -8.28 -4.10
N LYS A 121 -21.90 -7.98 -3.05
CA LYS A 121 -22.00 -6.73 -2.31
C LYS A 121 -20.60 -6.24 -1.94
N LEU A 122 -20.35 -4.96 -2.17
CA LEU A 122 -19.15 -4.28 -1.69
C LEU A 122 -19.52 -2.85 -1.35
N GLU A 123 -19.31 -2.45 -0.10
CA GLU A 123 -19.36 -1.07 0.32
C GLU A 123 -18.02 -0.70 0.97
N ILE A 124 -17.26 0.19 0.31
CA ILE A 124 -15.88 0.51 0.69
C ILE A 124 -15.65 2.02 0.63
N SER A 125 -14.81 2.55 1.51
CA SER A 125 -14.37 3.95 1.41
C SER A 125 -13.57 4.18 0.13
N ASN A 126 -13.73 5.35 -0.48
CA ASN A 126 -13.02 5.68 -1.72
C ASN A 126 -11.49 5.77 -1.50
N SER A 127 -11.03 6.08 -0.28
CA SER A 127 -9.61 6.04 0.06
C SER A 127 -9.06 4.61 0.08
N SER A 128 -9.81 3.66 0.64
CA SER A 128 -9.41 2.25 0.68
C SER A 128 -9.52 1.60 -0.70
N LEU A 129 -10.48 2.00 -1.52
CA LEU A 129 -10.59 1.55 -2.92
C LEU A 129 -9.34 1.95 -3.72
N LYS A 130 -8.94 3.23 -3.67
CA LYS A 130 -7.72 3.73 -4.34
C LYS A 130 -6.44 3.07 -3.85
N GLU A 131 -6.41 2.66 -2.58
CA GLU A 131 -5.24 2.00 -1.99
C GLU A 131 -5.01 0.58 -2.56
N ILE A 132 -6.01 -0.02 -3.20
CA ILE A 132 -5.86 -1.30 -3.89
C ILE A 132 -4.82 -1.21 -5.02
N ASP A 133 -4.78 -0.11 -5.76
CA ASP A 133 -3.79 0.07 -6.83
C ASP A 133 -2.36 0.04 -6.28
N SER A 134 -2.12 0.74 -5.17
CA SER A 134 -0.84 0.72 -4.47
C SER A 134 -0.47 -0.67 -3.96
N PHE A 135 -1.45 -1.42 -3.44
CA PHE A 135 -1.24 -2.82 -3.04
C PHE A 135 -0.82 -3.68 -4.24
N VAL A 136 -1.58 -3.66 -5.34
CA VAL A 136 -1.30 -4.47 -6.53
C VAL A 136 0.06 -4.12 -7.12
N MET A 137 0.36 -2.83 -7.27
CA MET A 137 1.64 -2.39 -7.81
C MET A 137 2.82 -2.79 -6.91
N THR A 138 2.68 -2.67 -5.58
CA THR A 138 3.71 -3.11 -4.62
C THR A 138 3.92 -4.63 -4.69
N TYR A 139 2.82 -5.39 -4.78
CA TYR A 139 2.85 -6.84 -4.87
C TYR A 139 3.56 -7.32 -6.15
N LEU A 140 3.19 -6.75 -7.30
CA LEU A 140 3.71 -7.16 -8.61
C LEU A 140 5.12 -6.67 -8.88
N LEU A 141 5.41 -5.40 -8.58
CA LEU A 141 6.72 -4.83 -8.90
C LEU A 141 7.81 -5.34 -7.97
N ARG A 142 7.47 -5.70 -6.71
CA ARG A 142 8.40 -6.04 -5.63
C ARG A 142 9.56 -5.03 -5.56
N ILE A 143 9.51 -4.05 -4.66
CA ILE A 143 10.55 -3.00 -4.59
C ILE A 143 11.95 -3.66 -4.53
N VAL A 144 12.69 -3.57 -5.64
CA VAL A 144 13.78 -4.50 -5.99
C VAL A 144 14.88 -4.56 -4.93
N ASP A 145 15.09 -3.45 -4.24
CA ASP A 145 16.17 -3.31 -3.27
C ASP A 145 15.77 -3.70 -1.84
N TYR A 146 14.50 -3.96 -1.54
CA TYR A 146 14.04 -4.27 -0.18
C TYR A 146 13.92 -5.77 0.07
N SER A 147 14.02 -6.16 1.34
CA SER A 147 13.83 -7.55 1.74
C SER A 147 12.38 -7.99 1.53
N ASP A 148 12.16 -9.31 1.38
CA ASP A 148 10.80 -9.84 1.25
C ASP A 148 9.96 -9.54 2.49
N LEU A 149 10.55 -9.62 3.69
CA LEU A 149 9.86 -9.25 4.93
C LEU A 149 9.39 -7.79 4.92
N TYR A 150 10.23 -6.85 4.46
CA TYR A 150 9.85 -5.45 4.36
C TYR A 150 8.63 -5.28 3.44
N VAL A 151 8.68 -5.91 2.25
CA VAL A 151 7.57 -5.84 1.29
C VAL A 151 6.30 -6.48 1.86
N GLU A 152 6.40 -7.61 2.55
CA GLU A 152 5.26 -8.27 3.20
C GLU A 152 4.64 -7.41 4.30
N CYS A 153 5.44 -6.83 5.19
CA CYS A 153 4.95 -5.94 6.25
C CYS A 153 4.29 -4.66 5.68
N LEU A 154 4.80 -4.14 4.56
CA LEU A 154 4.19 -3.03 3.85
C LEU A 154 2.85 -3.42 3.21
N LEU A 155 2.78 -4.58 2.55
CA LEU A 155 1.55 -5.11 1.97
C LEU A 155 0.49 -5.39 3.05
N LEU A 156 0.90 -5.89 4.22
CA LEU A 156 0.02 -6.08 5.37
C LEU A 156 -0.56 -4.76 5.87
N GLY A 157 0.26 -3.72 6.00
CA GLY A 157 -0.22 -2.38 6.37
C GLY A 157 -1.25 -1.82 5.39
N ARG A 158 -1.04 -2.01 4.08
CA ARG A 158 -2.00 -1.60 3.03
C ARG A 158 -3.27 -2.45 3.05
N HIS A 159 -3.14 -3.76 3.20
CA HIS A 159 -4.27 -4.69 3.29
C HIS A 159 -5.18 -4.36 4.47
N ASP A 160 -4.61 -4.16 5.67
CA ASP A 160 -5.35 -3.74 6.86
C ASP A 160 -6.14 -2.45 6.61
N PHE A 161 -5.52 -1.46 5.96
CA PHE A 161 -6.17 -0.20 5.62
C PHE A 161 -7.32 -0.40 4.63
N ILE A 162 -7.13 -1.23 3.60
CA ILE A 162 -8.18 -1.56 2.62
C ILE A 162 -9.37 -2.20 3.33
N VAL A 163 -9.11 -3.25 4.11
CA VAL A 163 -10.15 -4.01 4.84
C VAL A 163 -10.89 -3.12 5.84
N SER A 164 -10.19 -2.23 6.55
CA SER A 164 -10.81 -1.29 7.49
C SER A 164 -11.79 -0.31 6.84
N GLY A 165 -11.67 -0.07 5.53
CA GLY A 165 -12.58 0.76 4.77
C GLY A 165 -13.88 0.08 4.34
N ILE A 166 -13.93 -1.26 4.43
CA ILE A 166 -15.07 -2.07 4.00
C ILE A 166 -16.15 -2.08 5.08
N ALA A 167 -17.32 -1.54 4.79
CA ALA A 167 -18.49 -1.60 5.69
C ALA A 167 -19.36 -2.84 5.42
N SER A 168 -19.43 -3.30 4.17
CA SER A 168 -20.14 -4.53 3.84
C SER A 168 -19.48 -5.25 2.66
N PHE A 169 -19.48 -6.58 2.71
CA PHE A 169 -18.85 -7.42 1.71
C PHE A 169 -19.58 -8.76 1.59
N GLN A 170 -19.89 -9.15 0.35
CA GLN A 170 -20.42 -10.47 0.00
C GLN A 170 -19.92 -10.87 -1.39
N TYR A 171 -19.38 -12.07 -1.51
CA TYR A 171 -18.90 -12.62 -2.79
C TYR A 171 -19.62 -13.93 -3.13
N GLY A 172 -20.79 -13.82 -3.76
CA GLY A 172 -21.63 -14.96 -4.08
C GLY A 172 -21.91 -15.82 -2.83
N ASP A 173 -21.65 -17.12 -2.96
CA ASP A 173 -21.88 -18.11 -1.90
C ASP A 173 -20.66 -18.34 -1.00
N ILE A 174 -19.50 -17.72 -1.32
CA ILE A 174 -18.25 -17.90 -0.55
C ILE A 174 -18.27 -17.09 0.75
N GLY A 175 -19.02 -15.98 0.78
CA GLY A 175 -19.22 -15.18 1.98
C GLY A 175 -18.16 -14.08 2.19
N GLU A 176 -17.59 -14.01 3.39
CA GLU A 176 -16.72 -12.93 3.87
C GLU A 176 -15.26 -13.05 3.39
N LEU A 177 -14.44 -12.04 3.68
CA LEU A 177 -12.99 -12.06 3.43
C LEU A 177 -12.29 -13.06 4.36
N ILE A 178 -11.17 -13.61 3.87
CA ILE A 178 -10.33 -14.53 4.64
C ILE A 178 -9.60 -13.74 5.74
N SER A 179 -9.62 -14.25 6.97
CA SER A 179 -8.83 -13.67 8.07
C SER A 179 -7.33 -13.82 7.81
N VAL A 180 -6.62 -12.70 7.81
CA VAL A 180 -5.16 -12.62 7.72
C VAL A 180 -4.61 -12.53 9.14
N PRO A 181 -3.63 -13.37 9.54
CA PRO A 181 -3.01 -13.26 10.85
C PRO A 181 -2.44 -11.85 11.07
N SER A 182 -2.66 -11.30 12.26
CA SER A 182 -1.99 -10.06 12.66
C SER A 182 -0.47 -10.26 12.64
N GLY A 183 0.25 -9.22 12.23
CA GLY A 183 1.69 -9.24 12.15
C GLY A 183 2.28 -7.84 12.21
N ASP A 184 3.60 -7.78 12.18
CA ASP A 184 4.33 -6.52 12.11
C ASP A 184 3.98 -5.81 10.80
N LYS A 185 3.64 -4.52 10.91
CA LYS A 185 3.16 -3.71 9.79
C LYS A 185 3.97 -2.43 9.65
N ILE A 186 4.16 -2.06 8.39
CA ILE A 186 4.83 -0.81 8.02
C ILE A 186 3.77 0.16 7.51
N GLY A 187 3.79 1.39 8.03
CA GLY A 187 2.91 2.44 7.53
C GLY A 187 3.31 2.86 6.11
N PHE A 188 2.31 3.18 5.27
CA PHE A 188 2.50 3.56 3.87
C PHE A 188 2.49 5.09 3.63
N ASN A 189 2.58 5.90 4.70
CA ASN A 189 2.76 7.35 4.59
C ASN A 189 4.13 7.69 3.98
N THR A 190 4.34 8.96 3.59
CA THR A 190 5.66 9.45 3.12
C THR A 190 6.76 9.07 4.12
N ARG A 191 7.66 8.18 3.68
CA ARG A 191 8.76 7.68 4.50
C ARG A 191 10.03 8.48 4.24
N TYR A 192 10.76 8.79 5.30
CA TYR A 192 12.08 9.40 5.21
C TYR A 192 13.15 8.32 5.30
N ASN A 193 14.22 8.44 4.53
CA ASN A 193 15.38 7.56 4.69
C ASN A 193 16.39 8.26 5.61
N HIS A 194 16.80 7.57 6.66
CA HIS A 194 17.87 8.01 7.55
C HIS A 194 19.05 7.03 7.45
N SER A 195 20.07 7.41 6.68
CA SER A 195 21.27 6.59 6.52
C SER A 195 22.18 6.74 7.73
N ILE A 196 22.65 5.60 8.25
CA ILE A 196 23.60 5.53 9.36
C ILE A 196 24.75 4.59 9.00
N GLU A 197 25.94 4.93 9.49
CA GLU A 197 27.13 4.08 9.40
C GLU A 197 27.22 3.16 10.63
N GLU A 198 28.25 2.30 10.68
CA GLU A 198 28.43 1.29 11.74
C GLU A 198 28.50 1.87 13.15
N ASP A 199 28.90 3.14 13.32
CA ASP A 199 28.95 3.81 14.62
C ASP A 199 27.57 4.24 15.15
N GLY A 200 26.56 4.29 14.27
CA GLY A 200 25.16 4.57 14.63
C GLY A 200 24.39 3.36 15.18
N ILE A 201 25.02 2.19 15.27
CA ILE A 201 24.38 0.94 15.66
C ILE A 201 25.28 0.11 16.58
N ASP A 202 24.73 -0.40 17.68
CA ASP A 202 25.39 -1.39 18.54
C ASP A 202 24.89 -2.79 18.19
N VAL A 203 25.77 -3.55 17.52
CA VAL A 203 25.57 -4.94 17.15
C VAL A 203 26.42 -5.90 18.00
N SER A 204 26.84 -5.52 19.20
CA SER A 204 27.60 -6.41 20.09
C SER A 204 26.72 -7.45 20.81
N GLY A 205 25.42 -7.18 20.94
CA GLY A 205 24.47 -8.01 21.68
C GLY A 205 23.20 -8.40 20.91
N ASP A 206 22.24 -8.98 21.63
CA ASP A 206 20.84 -9.15 21.23
C ASP A 206 19.98 -8.57 22.36
N PRO A 207 19.18 -7.53 22.13
CA PRO A 207 18.82 -6.96 20.82
C PRO A 207 19.91 -6.06 20.20
N VAL A 208 19.80 -5.87 18.88
CA VAL A 208 20.54 -4.83 18.14
C VAL A 208 19.96 -3.47 18.52
N LYS A 209 20.83 -2.51 18.86
CA LYS A 209 20.42 -1.18 19.35
C LYS A 209 20.84 -0.07 18.40
N PHE A 210 19.91 0.83 18.09
CA PHE A 210 20.16 2.01 17.26
C PHE A 210 20.51 3.21 18.13
N LEU A 211 21.67 3.82 17.88
CA LEU A 211 22.23 4.94 18.66
C LEU A 211 21.90 6.30 18.03
N ILE A 212 20.69 6.43 17.49
CA ILE A 212 20.23 7.64 16.79
C ILE A 212 19.02 8.26 17.47
N GLU A 213 18.78 9.54 17.18
CA GLU A 213 17.50 10.17 17.50
C GLU A 213 16.45 9.83 16.45
N ILE A 214 15.37 9.20 16.92
CA ILE A 214 14.22 8.87 16.10
C ILE A 214 13.17 9.93 16.42
N GLN A 215 12.79 10.73 15.43
CA GLN A 215 11.66 11.63 15.56
C GLN A 215 10.37 10.83 15.78
N ASP A 216 9.28 11.50 16.17
CA ASP A 216 7.98 10.85 16.37
C ASP A 216 7.61 9.91 15.21
N LYS A 217 7.71 8.60 15.46
CA LYS A 217 7.52 7.55 14.45
C LYS A 217 6.10 7.52 13.89
N ALA A 218 5.11 8.06 14.63
CA ALA A 218 3.74 8.18 14.15
C ALA A 218 3.59 9.32 13.12
N ARG A 219 4.40 10.37 13.26
CA ARG A 219 4.35 11.57 12.40
C ARG A 219 5.33 11.52 11.23
N PHE A 220 6.50 10.94 11.44
CA PHE A 220 7.60 10.86 10.49
C PHE A 220 8.11 9.41 10.39
N PRO A 221 7.32 8.50 9.80
CA PRO A 221 7.79 7.13 9.56
C PRO A 221 9.10 7.18 8.77
N THR A 222 10.09 6.46 9.27
CA THR A 222 11.47 6.56 8.79
C THR A 222 12.02 5.16 8.56
N ASP A 223 12.68 4.96 7.43
CA ASP A 223 13.49 3.78 7.18
C ASP A 223 14.94 4.09 7.54
N ILE A 224 15.45 3.38 8.54
CA ILE A 224 16.84 3.48 8.94
C ILE A 224 17.65 2.60 7.99
N ILE A 225 18.51 3.23 7.20
CA ILE A 225 19.37 2.54 6.23
C ILE A 225 20.73 2.33 6.88
N VAL A 226 21.03 1.08 7.25
CA VAL A 226 22.29 0.71 7.92
C VAL A 226 23.22 0.08 6.90
N THR A 227 24.48 0.51 6.84
CA THR A 227 25.54 -0.25 6.18
C THR A 227 26.38 -0.94 7.24
N LEU A 228 26.47 -2.26 7.19
CA LEU A 228 27.24 -3.08 8.14
C LEU A 228 27.95 -4.19 7.37
N ASN A 229 29.28 -4.25 7.45
CA ASN A 229 30.10 -5.26 6.75
C ASN A 229 29.78 -5.36 5.23
N ASN A 230 29.59 -4.24 4.54
CA ASN A 230 29.15 -4.12 3.14
C ASN A 230 27.71 -4.55 2.83
N ASP A 231 26.96 -5.04 3.82
CA ASP A 231 25.54 -5.32 3.67
C ASP A 231 24.73 -4.07 4.00
N LYS A 232 23.60 -3.90 3.31
CA LYS A 232 22.64 -2.83 3.60
C LYS A 232 21.38 -3.39 4.21
N TYR A 233 20.86 -2.72 5.22
CA TYR A 233 19.61 -3.06 5.89
C TYR A 233 18.66 -1.87 5.80
N ALA A 234 17.37 -2.13 5.61
CA ALA A 234 16.34 -1.10 5.64
C ALA A 234 15.35 -1.44 6.76
N VAL A 235 15.55 -0.81 7.92
CA VAL A 235 14.78 -1.12 9.13
C VAL A 235 13.76 0.00 9.37
N PRO A 236 12.45 -0.28 9.22
CA PRO A 236 11.40 0.67 9.56
C PRO A 236 11.44 1.01 11.05
N THR A 237 11.26 2.28 11.42
CA THR A 237 11.18 2.68 12.83
C THR A 237 10.01 2.04 13.58
N GLU A 238 8.98 1.58 12.87
CA GLU A 238 7.87 0.81 13.44
C GLU A 238 8.28 -0.55 13.99
N MET A 239 9.39 -1.12 13.50
CA MET A 239 9.92 -2.42 13.95
C MET A 239 10.77 -2.30 15.22
N LEU A 240 11.05 -1.08 15.67
CA LEU A 240 11.86 -0.82 16.85
C LEU A 240 11.01 -0.70 18.11
N SER A 241 11.55 -1.24 19.21
CA SER A 241 11.05 -0.99 20.56
C SER A 241 11.18 0.49 20.94
N GLU A 242 10.62 0.88 22.08
CA GLU A 242 10.75 2.25 22.61
C GLU A 242 12.21 2.62 22.91
N GLU A 243 13.01 1.62 23.30
CA GLU A 243 14.46 1.74 23.54
C GLU A 243 15.30 1.72 22.25
N LYS A 244 14.65 1.80 21.09
CA LYS A 244 15.28 1.80 19.75
C LYS A 244 16.04 0.50 19.49
N THR A 245 15.44 -0.63 19.88
CA THR A 245 16.05 -1.95 19.73
C THR A 245 15.21 -2.89 18.87
N ILE A 246 15.84 -3.89 18.29
CA ILE A 246 15.21 -4.97 17.51
C ILE A 246 15.96 -6.27 17.74
N SER A 247 15.26 -7.42 17.78
CA SER A 247 15.98 -8.69 17.90
C SER A 247 16.91 -8.88 16.70
N ARG A 248 18.09 -9.46 16.93
CA ARG A 248 19.04 -9.74 15.84
C ARG A 248 18.40 -10.59 14.75
N SER A 249 17.64 -11.60 15.13
CA SER A 249 16.98 -12.50 14.18
C SER A 249 16.02 -11.77 13.22
N LEU A 250 15.37 -10.70 13.69
CA LEU A 250 14.47 -9.89 12.89
C LEU A 250 15.24 -8.84 12.08
N PHE A 251 16.27 -8.22 12.67
CA PHE A 251 17.16 -7.29 11.97
C PHE A 251 17.75 -7.89 10.68
N GLU A 252 18.25 -9.12 10.76
CA GLU A 252 18.85 -9.80 9.60
C GLU A 252 17.84 -10.03 8.47
N LYS A 253 16.55 -10.14 8.77
CA LYS A 253 15.48 -10.27 7.76
C LYS A 253 15.18 -8.96 7.02
N PHE A 254 15.69 -7.82 7.52
CA PHE A 254 15.61 -6.52 6.85
C PHE A 254 16.81 -6.22 5.95
N LYS A 255 17.70 -7.20 5.74
CA LYS A 255 18.79 -7.10 4.77
C LYS A 255 18.23 -6.86 3.36
N LYS A 256 18.65 -5.76 2.75
CA LYS A 256 18.32 -5.38 1.37
C LYS A 256 18.83 -6.44 0.40
N LYS A 257 18.10 -6.65 -0.69
CA LYS A 257 18.54 -7.55 -1.77
C LYS A 257 19.75 -6.91 -2.45
N SER A 258 20.80 -7.70 -2.70
CA SER A 258 21.94 -7.26 -3.51
C SER A 258 21.47 -7.07 -4.95
N GLY A 259 21.54 -5.84 -5.45
CA GLY A 259 21.31 -5.52 -6.86
C GLY A 259 22.45 -5.96 -7.76
#